data_AF-A0A0B6YQ46-F1
#
_entry.id   AF-A0A0B6YQ46-F1
#
_cell.length_a   1.000
_cell.length_b   1.000
_cell.length_c   1.000
_cell.angle_alpha   90.00
_cell.angle_beta   90.00
_cell.angle_gamma   90.00
#
_symmetry.space_group_name_H-M   'P 1'
#
loop_
_entity.id
_entity.type
_entity.pdbx_description
1 polymer ?
#
loop_
_entity_poly.entity_id
_entity_poly.type
_entity_poly.pdbx_seq_one_letter_code
_entity_poly.pdbx_strand_id
1 'polypeptide(L)'
;MMESLLAAQTIHEKRYNCIVCMEAKLDMVYGSCQHRLCSSCLYDERGILRSDMQRCPICAKHLAFPQIRPDIPEDNIAVQKYLGVRECPHKDQGCRSQFWDWEMEDHLCICLFEKPHKSCHPHKLVVSERNVQSKVQHTKKRPGFCTRSKKYFFGREQFYRRSSRISERVVHAEH
;
A
#
# COMPACT_ATOMS: atom_id res chain seq x y z
N MET A 1 -5.34 10.69 33.50
CA MET A 1 -5.03 11.57 32.34
C MET A 1 -4.50 10.78 31.14
N MET A 2 -3.45 9.96 31.28
CA MET A 2 -2.85 9.21 30.15
C MET A 2 -3.84 8.36 29.32
N GLU A 3 -4.78 7.68 29.98
CA GLU A 3 -5.82 6.86 29.31
C GLU A 3 -6.72 7.67 28.35
N SER A 4 -6.97 8.94 28.66
CA SER A 4 -7.78 9.83 27.81
C SER A 4 -7.06 10.17 26.50
N LEU A 5 -5.74 10.36 26.56
CA LEU A 5 -4.91 10.64 25.38
C LEU A 5 -4.83 9.41 24.46
N LEU A 6 -4.60 8.22 25.02
CA LEU A 6 -4.60 6.97 24.27
C LEU A 6 -5.97 6.66 23.63
N ALA A 7 -7.06 6.94 24.34
CA ALA A 7 -8.41 6.82 23.80
C ALA A 7 -8.65 7.81 22.64
N ALA A 8 -8.21 9.06 22.77
CA ALA A 8 -8.30 10.06 21.70
C ALA A 8 -7.48 9.64 20.47
N GLN A 9 -6.22 9.25 20.64
CA GLN A 9 -5.37 8.73 19.56
C GLN A 9 -6.04 7.56 18.83
N THR A 10 -6.55 6.57 19.57
CA THR A 10 -7.27 5.42 19.02
C THR A 10 -8.49 5.83 18.19
N ILE A 11 -9.20 6.90 18.59
CA ILE A 11 -10.34 7.45 17.84
C ILE A 11 -9.86 8.12 16.56
N HIS A 12 -8.74 8.85 16.58
CA HIS A 12 -8.15 9.44 15.38
C HIS A 12 -7.69 8.36 14.40
N GLU A 13 -6.93 7.36 14.84
CA GLU A 13 -6.47 6.24 14.00
C GLU A 13 -7.64 5.49 13.36
N LYS A 14 -8.63 5.04 14.17
CA LYS A 14 -9.84 4.35 13.66
C LYS A 14 -10.66 5.18 12.68
N ARG A 15 -10.63 6.52 12.82
CA ARG A 15 -11.38 7.42 11.96
C ARG A 15 -10.63 7.67 10.66
N TYR A 16 -9.35 8.05 10.72
CA TYR A 16 -8.59 8.60 9.59
C TYR A 16 -7.72 7.59 8.83
N ASN A 17 -7.33 6.45 9.43
CA ASN A 17 -6.59 5.42 8.70
C ASN A 17 -7.46 4.77 7.61
N CYS A 18 -6.83 4.33 6.53
CA CYS A 18 -7.52 3.57 5.50
C CYS A 18 -7.72 2.11 5.96
N ILE A 19 -8.96 1.62 5.98
CA ILE A 19 -9.26 0.24 6.45
C ILE A 19 -8.61 -0.88 5.60
N VAL A 20 -8.11 -0.57 4.40
CA VAL A 20 -7.48 -1.57 3.49
C VAL A 20 -6.00 -1.78 3.82
N CYS A 21 -5.24 -0.70 4.04
CA CYS A 21 -3.81 -0.78 4.38
C CYS A 21 -3.51 -0.55 5.87
N MET A 22 -4.52 -0.15 6.65
CA MET A 22 -4.47 0.23 8.07
C MET A 22 -3.56 1.43 8.42
N GLU A 23 -3.02 2.13 7.41
CA GLU A 23 -2.13 3.28 7.58
C GLU A 23 -2.86 4.62 7.45
N ALA A 24 -2.30 5.67 8.07
CA ALA A 24 -2.62 7.05 7.74
C ALA A 24 -2.19 7.38 6.31
N LYS A 25 -3.02 8.14 5.59
CA LYS A 25 -2.78 8.58 4.21
C LYS A 25 -3.38 9.97 4.02
N LEU A 26 -2.74 10.80 3.21
CA LEU A 26 -3.24 12.13 2.85
C LEU A 26 -4.27 12.07 1.71
N ASP A 27 -4.03 11.18 0.75
CA ASP A 27 -4.85 11.06 -0.46
C ASP A 27 -6.06 10.16 -0.19
N MET A 28 -7.02 10.67 0.58
CA MET A 28 -8.24 9.94 0.96
C MET A 28 -9.42 10.32 0.07
N VAL A 29 -10.04 9.31 -0.55
CA VAL A 29 -11.20 9.46 -1.44
C VAL A 29 -12.46 9.00 -0.73
N TYR A 30 -13.47 9.86 -0.72
CA TYR A 30 -14.79 9.57 -0.16
C TYR A 30 -15.68 8.89 -1.21
N GLY A 31 -16.37 7.83 -0.80
CA GLY A 31 -17.43 7.22 -1.60
C GLY A 31 -18.79 7.85 -1.35
N SER A 32 -19.75 7.58 -2.24
CA SER A 32 -21.19 7.91 -2.10
C SER A 32 -21.88 7.19 -0.93
N CYS A 33 -21.13 6.43 -0.13
CA CYS A 33 -21.54 5.81 1.13
C CYS A 33 -20.90 6.48 2.36
N GLN A 34 -20.24 7.65 2.19
CA GLN A 34 -19.53 8.42 3.22
C GLN A 34 -18.30 7.73 3.85
N HIS A 35 -18.05 6.45 3.55
CA HIS A 35 -16.77 5.80 3.84
C HIS A 35 -15.65 6.37 2.97
N ARG A 36 -14.42 6.38 3.51
CA ARG A 36 -13.21 6.81 2.82
C ARG A 36 -12.16 5.70 2.74
N LEU A 37 -11.37 5.74 1.67
CA LEU A 37 -10.25 4.83 1.43
C LEU A 37 -9.09 5.60 0.79
N CYS A 38 -7.88 5.05 0.91
CA CYS A 38 -6.71 5.65 0.30
C CYS A 38 -6.73 5.52 -1.22
N SER A 39 -6.24 6.54 -1.91
CA SER A 39 -6.16 6.62 -3.37
C SER A 39 -5.37 5.45 -3.97
N SER A 40 -4.20 5.11 -3.41
CA SER A 40 -3.40 3.95 -3.83
C SER A 40 -3.99 2.58 -3.46
N CYS A 41 -5.02 2.56 -2.60
CA CYS A 41 -5.78 1.37 -2.22
C CYS A 41 -6.92 1.11 -3.21
N LEU A 42 -7.56 2.19 -3.68
CA LEU A 42 -8.71 2.17 -4.59
C LEU A 42 -8.33 2.04 -6.06
N TYR A 43 -7.31 2.76 -6.49
CA TYR A 43 -6.98 2.98 -7.89
C TYR A 43 -5.71 2.25 -8.30
N ASP A 44 -5.63 1.86 -9.57
CA ASP A 44 -4.40 1.35 -10.19
C ASP A 44 -3.45 2.50 -10.61
N GLU A 45 -2.31 2.16 -11.22
CA GLU A 45 -1.34 3.14 -11.72
C GLU A 45 -1.90 4.08 -12.81
N ARG A 46 -3.01 3.71 -13.45
CA ARG A 46 -3.71 4.51 -14.47
C ARG A 46 -4.79 5.40 -13.87
N GLY A 47 -5.00 5.35 -12.54
CA GLY A 47 -6.07 6.06 -11.86
C GLY A 47 -7.45 5.44 -12.09
N ILE A 48 -7.53 4.16 -12.49
CA ILE A 48 -8.79 3.44 -12.71
C ILE A 48 -9.14 2.64 -11.45
N LEU A 49 -10.41 2.66 -11.05
CA LEU A 49 -10.91 1.93 -9.88
C LEU A 49 -10.66 0.42 -10.09
N ARG A 50 -9.92 -0.18 -9.16
CA ARG A 50 -9.54 -1.60 -9.23
C ARG A 50 -10.77 -2.51 -9.24
N SER A 51 -10.67 -3.65 -9.90
CA SER A 51 -11.76 -4.62 -10.02
C SER A 51 -12.20 -5.22 -8.67
N ASP A 52 -11.30 -5.31 -7.69
CA ASP A 52 -11.60 -5.74 -6.32
C ASP A 52 -12.28 -4.65 -5.47
N MET A 53 -12.30 -3.39 -5.92
CA MET A 53 -12.85 -2.22 -5.21
C MET A 53 -14.20 -1.74 -5.75
N GLN A 54 -14.86 -2.54 -6.59
CA GLN A 54 -16.20 -2.26 -7.15
C GLN A 54 -17.34 -2.23 -6.10
N ARG A 55 -17.08 -2.72 -4.89
CA ARG A 55 -17.96 -2.63 -3.71
C ARG A 55 -17.20 -2.01 -2.55
N CYS A 56 -17.89 -1.22 -1.72
CA CYS A 56 -17.29 -0.69 -0.50
C CYS A 56 -16.89 -1.83 0.46
N PRO A 57 -15.63 -1.91 0.95
CA PRO A 57 -15.22 -2.96 1.87
C PRO A 57 -15.84 -2.85 3.28
N ILE A 58 -16.48 -1.72 3.61
CA ILE A 58 -17.10 -1.47 4.91
C ILE A 58 -18.61 -1.77 4.90
N CYS A 59 -19.34 -1.37 3.85
CA CYS A 59 -20.80 -1.53 3.78
C CYS A 59 -21.31 -2.29 2.53
N ALA A 60 -20.43 -2.91 1.75
CA ALA A 60 -20.73 -3.66 0.52
C ALA A 60 -21.48 -2.90 -0.60
N LYS A 61 -21.79 -1.61 -0.44
CA LYS A 61 -22.46 -0.78 -1.47
C LYS A 61 -21.69 -0.85 -2.80
N HIS A 62 -22.39 -1.23 -3.86
CA HIS A 62 -21.86 -1.29 -5.22
C HIS A 62 -21.67 0.11 -5.81
N LEU A 63 -20.63 0.30 -6.64
CA LEU A 63 -20.27 1.60 -7.24
C LEU A 63 -20.20 2.73 -6.20
N ALA A 64 -19.65 2.41 -5.03
CA ALA A 64 -19.51 3.36 -3.93
C ALA A 64 -18.48 4.45 -4.24
N PHE A 65 -17.43 4.15 -5.02
CA PHE A 65 -16.33 5.05 -5.33
C PHE A 65 -16.32 5.43 -6.82
N PRO A 66 -15.79 6.60 -7.21
CA PRO A 66 -15.64 6.99 -8.61
C PRO A 66 -14.81 5.99 -9.41
N GLN A 67 -15.17 5.72 -10.67
CA GLN A 67 -14.46 4.78 -11.55
C GLN A 67 -13.11 5.31 -12.05
N ILE A 68 -12.94 6.64 -12.10
CA ILE A 68 -11.69 7.34 -12.36
C ILE A 68 -11.32 8.08 -11.08
N ARG A 69 -10.03 8.09 -10.72
CA ARG A 69 -9.51 8.79 -9.55
C ARG A 69 -9.88 10.28 -9.62
N PRO A 70 -10.65 10.81 -8.66
CA PRO A 70 -10.95 12.23 -8.61
C PRO A 70 -9.73 13.03 -8.16
N ASP A 71 -9.67 14.29 -8.57
CA ASP A 71 -8.76 15.26 -7.95
C ASP A 71 -9.19 15.49 -6.50
N ILE A 72 -8.23 15.39 -5.58
CA ILE A 72 -8.47 15.56 -4.14
C ILE A 72 -8.16 17.02 -3.79
N PRO A 73 -9.12 17.81 -3.27
CA PRO A 73 -8.87 19.20 -2.89
C PRO A 73 -7.72 19.34 -1.90
N GLU A 74 -6.84 20.31 -2.13
CA GLU A 74 -5.70 20.61 -1.25
C GLU A 74 -6.12 20.89 0.20
N ASP A 75 -7.30 21.47 0.42
CA ASP A 75 -7.87 21.68 1.76
C ASP A 75 -8.05 20.36 2.53
N ASN A 76 -8.46 19.28 1.86
CA ASN A 76 -8.58 17.97 2.50
C ASN A 76 -7.21 17.41 2.89
N ILE A 77 -6.19 17.65 2.06
CA ILE A 77 -4.80 17.26 2.33
C ILE A 77 -4.24 18.11 3.50
N ALA A 78 -4.51 19.41 3.51
CA ALA A 78 -4.11 20.35 4.55
C ALA A 78 -4.73 20.01 5.91
N VAL A 79 -6.03 19.67 5.96
CA VAL A 79 -6.70 19.19 7.18
C VAL A 79 -6.03 17.93 7.73
N GLN A 80 -5.67 16.97 6.88
CA GLN A 80 -5.00 15.74 7.33
C GLN A 80 -3.56 16.00 7.80
N LYS A 81 -2.83 16.91 7.15
CA LYS A 81 -1.54 17.42 7.63
C LYS A 81 -1.68 18.15 8.96
N TYR A 82 -2.76 18.89 9.18
CA TYR A 82 -3.02 19.57 10.46
C TYR A 82 -3.31 18.57 11.59
N LEU A 83 -4.01 17.47 11.29
CA LEU A 83 -4.31 16.40 12.24
C LEU A 83 -3.08 15.55 12.66
N GLY A 84 -1.91 15.75 12.03
CA GLY A 84 -0.67 15.03 12.36
C GLY A 84 -0.19 14.04 11.30
N VAL A 85 -0.90 13.87 10.18
CA VAL A 85 -0.42 12.99 9.10
C VAL A 85 0.76 13.63 8.37
N ARG A 86 1.85 12.88 8.21
CA ARG A 86 3.11 13.32 7.60
C ARG A 86 3.54 12.40 6.47
N GLU A 87 4.25 12.96 5.49
CA GLU A 87 5.00 12.20 4.50
C GLU A 87 6.42 11.95 5.02
N CYS A 88 7.05 10.85 4.59
CA CYS A 88 8.46 10.59 4.92
C CYS A 88 9.36 11.75 4.44
N PRO A 89 10.34 12.23 5.24
CA PRO A 89 11.30 13.25 4.79
C PRO A 89 12.15 12.79 3.59
N HIS A 90 12.26 11.48 3.34
CA HIS A 90 12.96 10.91 2.18
C HIS A 90 12.06 10.76 0.93
N LYS A 91 10.97 11.54 0.83
CA LYS A 91 10.07 11.55 -0.33
C LYS A 91 10.81 11.79 -1.64
N ASP A 92 11.72 12.75 -1.69
CA ASP A 92 12.50 13.09 -2.88
C ASP A 92 13.50 12.00 -3.30
N GLN A 93 13.89 11.13 -2.36
CA GLN A 93 14.73 9.96 -2.64
C GLN A 93 13.92 8.75 -3.11
N GLY A 94 12.59 8.78 -2.93
CA GLY A 94 11.65 7.74 -3.40
C GLY A 94 10.76 7.14 -2.31
N CYS A 95 10.86 7.57 -1.05
CA CYS A 95 10.00 7.05 0.02
C CYS A 95 8.59 7.66 -0.05
N ARG A 96 7.62 6.91 -0.58
CA ARG A 96 6.22 7.36 -0.69
C ARG A 96 5.36 7.02 0.54
N SER A 97 5.98 6.64 1.64
CA SER A 97 5.27 6.26 2.85
C SER A 97 4.75 7.50 3.60
N GLN A 98 3.60 7.33 4.23
CA GLN A 98 2.86 8.35 4.97
C GLN A 98 2.37 7.71 6.26
N PHE A 99 2.47 8.45 7.36
CA PHE A 99 2.28 7.96 8.73
C PHE A 99 1.68 9.07 9.61
N TRP A 100 1.25 8.73 10.82
CA TRP A 100 1.13 9.73 11.87
C TRP A 100 2.50 10.27 12.28
N ASP A 101 2.57 11.47 12.84
CA ASP A 101 3.81 12.06 13.34
C ASP A 101 4.42 11.22 14.48
N TRP A 102 3.60 10.64 15.36
CA TRP A 102 4.06 9.69 16.39
C TRP A 102 4.55 8.34 15.86
N GLU A 103 4.19 7.95 14.63
CA GLU A 103 4.68 6.72 13.96
C GLU A 103 5.98 6.99 13.15
N MET A 104 6.36 8.25 12.95
CA MET A 104 7.45 8.61 12.04
C MET A 104 8.82 8.13 12.53
N GLU A 105 9.07 8.15 13.84
CA GLU A 105 10.34 7.69 14.41
C GLU A 105 10.58 6.19 14.14
N ASP A 106 9.55 5.36 14.37
CA ASP A 106 9.58 3.93 14.07
C ASP A 106 9.79 3.67 12.56
N HIS A 107 9.17 4.48 11.69
CA HIS A 107 9.41 4.39 10.25
C HIS A 107 10.86 4.71 9.87
N LEU A 108 11.43 5.79 10.41
CA LEU A 108 12.80 6.21 10.08
C LEU A 108 13.83 5.13 10.43
N CYS A 109 13.61 4.39 11.52
CA CYS A 109 14.42 3.23 11.90
C CYS A 109 14.47 2.10 10.86
N ILE A 110 13.48 2.00 9.96
CA ILE A 110 13.38 0.98 8.90
C ILE A 110 13.34 1.55 7.48
N CYS A 111 13.51 2.86 7.32
CA CYS A 111 13.44 3.53 6.02
C CYS A 111 14.67 3.20 5.18
N LEU A 112 14.46 2.72 3.95
CA LEU A 112 15.54 2.31 3.02
C LEU A 112 16.47 3.47 2.58
N PHE A 113 16.06 4.71 2.85
CA PHE A 113 16.73 5.94 2.45
C PHE A 113 17.36 6.68 3.64
N GLU A 114 17.03 6.30 4.87
CA GLU A 114 17.68 6.81 6.07
C GLU A 114 19.00 6.05 6.30
N LYS A 115 20.00 6.71 6.89
CA LYS A 115 21.25 6.06 7.30
C LYS A 115 20.97 5.24 8.56
N PRO A 116 21.43 3.97 8.65
CA PRO A 116 21.09 3.09 9.77
C PRO A 116 21.53 3.69 11.11
N HIS A 117 20.54 4.12 11.91
CA HIS A 117 20.77 4.80 13.16
C HIS A 117 21.07 3.80 14.29
N LYS A 118 22.22 3.97 14.96
CA LYS A 118 22.75 2.98 15.92
C LYS A 118 21.90 2.77 17.19
N SER A 119 20.97 3.67 17.49
CA SER A 119 20.08 3.58 18.66
C SER A 119 18.66 3.11 18.34
N CYS A 120 18.34 2.82 17.08
CA CYS A 120 17.01 2.35 16.69
C CYS A 120 16.78 0.91 17.16
N HIS A 121 16.04 0.74 18.24
CA HIS A 121 15.41 -0.53 18.57
C HIS A 121 14.06 -0.60 17.84
N PRO A 122 13.89 -1.44 16.81
CA PRO A 122 12.58 -1.60 16.19
C PRO A 122 11.62 -2.18 17.22
N HIS A 123 10.65 -1.37 17.66
CA HIS A 123 9.54 -1.89 18.44
C HIS A 123 8.88 -3.01 17.63
N LYS A 124 8.72 -4.19 18.23
CA LYS A 124 8.18 -5.35 17.53
C LYS A 124 6.76 -5.04 17.06
N LEU A 125 6.60 -4.80 15.76
CA LEU A 125 5.29 -4.85 15.11
C LEU A 125 4.66 -6.21 15.41
N VAL A 126 3.64 -6.20 16.27
CA VAL A 126 2.96 -7.42 16.73
C VAL A 126 2.07 -7.94 15.60
N VAL A 127 2.66 -8.71 14.71
CA VAL A 127 1.91 -9.52 13.73
C VAL A 127 1.11 -10.55 14.53
N SER A 128 -0.22 -10.37 14.58
CA SER A 128 -1.10 -11.33 15.24
C SER A 128 -1.28 -12.58 14.37
N GLU A 129 -0.39 -13.55 14.53
CA GLU A 129 -0.49 -14.86 13.87
C GLU A 129 -1.63 -15.68 14.48
N ARG A 130 -2.81 -15.67 13.83
CA ARG A 130 -3.86 -16.64 14.14
C ARG A 130 -3.54 -18.01 13.53
N ASN A 131 -2.68 -18.72 14.26
CA ASN A 131 -2.68 -20.16 14.52
C ASN A 131 -3.40 -21.07 13.50
N VAL A 132 -2.61 -21.77 12.66
CA VAL A 132 -3.03 -23.04 12.04
C VAL A 132 -1.96 -24.09 12.35
N GLN A 133 -2.22 -24.92 13.36
CA GLN A 133 -1.41 -26.10 13.69
C GLN A 133 -1.70 -27.26 12.74
N SER A 134 -0.65 -27.82 12.11
CA SER A 134 -0.33 -29.26 12.03
C SER A 134 0.83 -29.46 11.04
N LYS A 135 2.04 -29.91 11.36
CA LYS A 135 2.58 -31.10 12.08
C LYS A 135 3.38 -31.96 11.06
N VAL A 136 4.48 -32.59 11.53
CA VAL A 136 5.38 -33.54 10.82
C VAL A 136 6.35 -32.87 9.82
N GLN A 137 7.69 -33.08 9.81
CA GLN A 137 8.62 -33.75 10.75
C GLN A 137 10.09 -33.20 10.67
N HIS A 138 11.09 -34.00 11.08
CA HIS A 138 12.53 -33.69 11.18
C HIS A 138 13.37 -33.89 9.89
N THR A 139 14.46 -33.11 9.72
CA THR A 139 15.85 -33.61 9.98
C THR A 139 16.97 -32.53 9.87
N LYS A 140 17.85 -32.53 10.89
CA LYS A 140 19.32 -32.28 10.91
C LYS A 140 19.98 -31.01 10.28
N LYS A 141 20.69 -30.30 11.18
CA LYS A 141 21.93 -29.48 11.05
C LYS A 141 21.83 -27.97 10.66
N ARG A 142 22.40 -27.15 11.55
CA ARG A 142 22.79 -25.71 11.44
C ARG A 142 23.98 -25.55 10.44
N PRO A 143 24.27 -24.34 9.88
CA PRO A 143 24.16 -23.02 10.54
C PRO A 143 23.57 -21.84 9.73
N GLY A 144 23.27 -20.74 10.45
CA GLY A 144 23.35 -19.38 9.91
C GLY A 144 22.31 -18.93 8.88
N PHE A 145 21.01 -18.98 9.18
CA PHE A 145 19.98 -18.42 8.29
C PHE A 145 19.72 -16.93 8.56
N CYS A 146 20.46 -16.05 7.86
CA CYS A 146 20.03 -14.66 7.65
C CYS A 146 19.02 -14.66 6.49
N THR A 147 17.72 -14.53 6.79
CA THR A 147 16.65 -14.48 5.77
C THR A 147 16.66 -13.14 5.03
N ARG A 148 17.49 -13.06 3.99
CA ARG A 148 17.58 -11.92 3.07
C ARG A 148 16.39 -11.88 2.09
N SER A 149 15.86 -10.67 1.88
CA SER A 149 14.99 -10.25 0.75
C SER A 149 13.63 -10.93 0.56
N LYS A 150 12.56 -10.24 0.97
CA LYS A 150 11.37 -10.13 0.11
C LYS A 150 11.74 -9.25 -1.08
N LYS A 151 11.73 -9.81 -2.30
CA LYS A 151 11.97 -9.06 -3.54
C LYS A 151 10.73 -8.22 -3.86
N TYR A 152 10.88 -6.91 -3.88
CA TYR A 152 9.97 -6.03 -4.62
C TYR A 152 10.30 -6.19 -6.11
N PHE A 153 9.33 -6.65 -6.90
CA PHE A 153 9.47 -6.71 -8.35
C PHE A 153 9.11 -5.34 -8.94
N PHE A 154 10.11 -4.59 -9.39
CA PHE A 154 9.90 -3.49 -10.34
C PHE A 154 9.68 -4.07 -11.74
N GLY A 155 8.68 -3.56 -12.47
CA GLY A 155 8.25 -4.07 -13.77
C GLY A 155 8.22 -3.02 -14.88
N ARG A 156 9.39 -2.69 -15.43
CA ARG A 156 9.61 -2.05 -16.75
C ARG A 156 10.86 -2.72 -17.34
N GLU A 157 10.99 -3.03 -18.64
CA GLU A 157 10.16 -2.76 -19.81
C GLU A 157 10.46 -3.81 -20.93
N GLN A 158 9.53 -3.95 -21.88
CA GLN A 158 9.69 -4.30 -23.32
C GLN A 158 10.68 -5.40 -23.79
N PHE A 159 10.19 -6.34 -24.62
CA PHE A 159 10.66 -6.67 -25.99
C PHE A 159 10.22 -8.10 -26.39
N TYR A 160 9.42 -8.23 -27.45
CA TYR A 160 9.23 -9.50 -28.16
C TYR A 160 9.57 -9.31 -29.64
N ARG A 161 10.81 -9.63 -30.02
CA ARG A 161 11.21 -9.84 -31.41
C ARG A 161 11.32 -11.35 -31.65
N ARG A 162 10.54 -11.88 -32.58
CA ARG A 162 10.92 -13.08 -33.33
C ARG A 162 10.41 -12.97 -34.76
N SER A 163 11.35 -12.92 -35.71
CA SER A 163 11.08 -12.66 -37.12
C SER A 163 11.13 -13.94 -37.95
N SER A 164 10.15 -14.06 -38.85
CA SER A 164 10.28 -14.61 -40.22
C SER A 164 10.67 -16.08 -40.44
N ARG A 165 9.78 -16.83 -41.11
CA ARG A 165 9.81 -17.11 -42.57
C ARG A 165 8.44 -17.71 -42.98
N ILE A 166 7.68 -17.04 -43.84
CA ILE A 166 7.63 -17.18 -45.32
C ILE A 166 7.14 -18.56 -45.79
N SER A 167 5.93 -18.57 -46.33
CA SER A 167 5.63 -19.21 -47.62
C SER A 167 4.48 -18.45 -48.28
N GLU A 168 4.75 -17.80 -49.41
CA GLU A 168 3.73 -17.14 -50.22
C GLU A 168 2.83 -18.18 -50.92
N ARG A 169 1.57 -17.80 -51.18
CA ARG A 169 0.91 -18.09 -52.47
C ARG A 169 -0.27 -17.17 -52.69
N VAL A 170 -0.16 -16.35 -53.73
CA VAL A 170 -1.26 -15.56 -54.32
C VAL A 170 -1.87 -16.39 -55.44
N VAL A 171 -3.20 -16.58 -55.44
CA VAL A 171 -3.96 -16.87 -56.66
C VAL A 171 -5.42 -16.42 -56.51
N HIS A 172 -5.75 -15.37 -57.29
CA HIS A 172 -6.96 -15.16 -58.10
C HIS A 172 -8.36 -15.69 -57.73
N ALA A 173 -9.29 -14.75 -57.89
CA ALA A 173 -10.55 -14.84 -58.66
C ALA A 173 -11.83 -15.46 -58.04
N GLU A 174 -12.89 -14.64 -58.14
CA GLU A 174 -14.27 -14.93 -58.59
C GLU A 174 -15.02 -16.13 -58.00
N HIS A 175 -16.17 -15.84 -57.34
CA HIS A 175 -17.49 -16.04 -57.95
C HIS A 175 -18.61 -15.30 -57.20
#